data_AF-A0A516P0R1-F1
#
_entry.id   AF-A0A516P0R1-F1
#
_cell.length_a   1.000
_cell.length_b   1.000
_cell.length_c   1.000
_cell.angle_alpha   90.00
_cell.angle_beta   90.00
_cell.angle_gamma   90.00
#
_symmetry.space_group_name_H-M   'P 1'
#
loop_
_entity.id
_entity.type
_entity.pdbx_description
1 polymer ?
#
loop_
_entity_poly.entity_id
_entity_poly.type
_entity_poly.pdbx_seq_one_letter_code
_entity_poly.pdbx_strand_id
1 'polypeptide(L)' 'MSIATLYKWRQRYNGMEASELKRVKELEEENARLKRMYANLAMELDVAKYIIEKKL' A
#
# COMPACT_ATOMS: atom_id res chain seq x y z
N MET A 1 19.78 13.04 10.67
CA MET A 1 18.65 13.54 9.85
C MET A 1 19.09 14.84 9.20
N SER A 2 19.04 14.97 7.87
CA SER A 2 19.55 16.19 7.20
C SER A 2 18.52 17.32 7.23
N ILE A 3 18.98 18.57 7.11
CA ILE A 3 18.12 19.76 7.02
C ILE A 3 17.15 19.65 5.84
N ALA A 4 17.60 19.08 4.71
CA ALA A 4 16.76 18.82 3.54
C ALA A 4 15.64 17.81 3.84
N THR A 5 15.93 16.76 4.60
CA THR A 5 14.90 15.79 5.05
C THR A 5 13.90 16.44 6.00
N LEU A 6 14.36 17.29 6.92
CA LEU A 6 13.49 18.04 7.84
C LEU A 6 12.57 19.01 7.09
N TYR A 7 13.09 19.74 6.11
CA TYR A 7 12.31 20.68 5.31
C TYR A 7 11.23 19.97 4.49
N LYS A 8 11.55 18.84 3.85
CA LYS A 8 10.57 18.00 3.14
C LYS A 8 9.49 17.46 4.08
N TRP A 9 9.87 17.05 5.29
CA TRP A 9 8.91 16.61 6.32
C TRP A 9 7.97 17.74 6.73
N ARG A 10 8.51 18.92 7.06
CA ARG A 10 7.68 20.09 7.35
C ARG A 10 6.78 20.43 6.16
N GLN A 11 7.29 20.52 4.94
CA GLN A 11 6.46 20.87 3.78
C GLN A 11 5.26 19.92 3.57
N ARG A 12 5.45 18.61 3.82
CA ARG A 12 4.38 17.61 3.61
C ARG A 12 3.37 17.51 4.74
N TYR A 13 3.79 17.80 5.96
CA TYR A 13 3.01 17.48 7.16
C TYR A 13 2.78 18.69 8.08
N ASN A 14 3.21 19.89 7.67
CA ASN A 14 2.94 21.11 8.41
C ASN A 14 1.43 21.38 8.42
N GLY A 15 0.87 21.57 9.62
CA GLY A 15 -0.57 21.71 9.84
C GLY A 15 -1.32 20.40 10.04
N MET A 16 -0.66 19.24 9.99
CA MET A 16 -1.26 17.97 10.41
C MET A 16 -1.01 17.70 11.89
N GLU A 17 -2.05 17.31 12.60
CA GLU A 17 -1.95 16.83 13.97
C GLU A 17 -1.24 15.47 14.01
N ALA A 18 -0.56 15.18 15.13
CA ALA A 18 0.18 13.91 15.29
C ALA A 18 -0.72 12.66 15.14
N SER A 19 -2.00 12.80 15.49
CA SER A 19 -3.03 11.77 15.31
C SER A 19 -3.37 11.51 13.84
N GLU A 20 -3.39 12.56 13.00
CA GLU A 20 -3.62 12.45 11.56
C GLU A 20 -2.45 11.76 10.87
N LEU A 21 -1.22 12.14 11.26
CA LEU A 21 0.00 11.49 10.78
C LEU A 21 0.05 10.00 11.10
N LYS A 22 -0.37 9.62 12.31
CA LYS A 22 -0.46 8.21 12.72
C LYS A 22 -1.47 7.46 11.85
N ARG A 23 -2.65 8.04 11.64
CA ARG A 23 -3.70 7.45 10.81
C ARG A 23 -3.27 7.29 9.35
N VAL A 24 -2.55 8.25 8.79
CA VAL A 24 -2.03 8.17 7.41
C VAL A 24 -1.08 6.98 7.28
N LYS A 25 -0.14 6.79 8.22
CA LYS A 25 0.77 5.64 8.20
C LYS A 25 0.03 4.31 8.30
N GLU A 26 -0.92 4.20 9.22
CA GLU A 26 -1.74 2.99 9.37
C GLU A 26 -2.51 2.66 8.09
N LEU A 27 -3.07 3.68 7.42
CA LEU A 27 -3.76 3.50 6.14
C LEU A 27 -2.80 3.11 5.01
N GLU A 28 -1.59 3.68 4.97
CA GLU A 28 -0.57 3.30 3.99
C GLU A 28 -0.14 1.84 4.15
N GLU A 29 0.06 1.39 5.39
CA GLU A 29 0.39 -0.01 5.72
C GLU A 29 -0.74 -0.97 5.34
N GLU A 30 -1.98 -0.65 5.70
CA GLU A 30 -3.12 -1.51 5.36
C GLU A 30 -3.35 -1.54 3.85
N ASN A 31 -3.22 -0.42 3.14
CA ASN A 31 -3.32 -0.39 1.68
C ASN A 31 -2.23 -1.25 1.02
N ALA A 32 -1.00 -1.22 1.54
CA ALA A 32 0.06 -2.08 1.05
C ALA A 32 -0.25 -3.57 1.28
N ARG A 33 -0.82 -3.93 2.44
CA ARG A 33 -1.27 -5.28 2.75
C ARG A 33 -2.38 -5.74 1.81
N LEU A 34 -3.39 -4.91 1.61
CA LEU A 34 -4.53 -5.20 0.73
C LEU A 34 -4.09 -5.38 -0.72
N LYS A 35 -3.21 -4.52 -1.24
CA LYS A 35 -2.65 -4.66 -2.60
C LYS A 35 -1.91 -5.97 -2.78
N ARG A 36 -1.13 -6.40 -1.78
CA ARG A 36 -0.43 -7.70 -1.83
C ARG A 36 -1.41 -8.87 -1.84
N MET A 37 -2.42 -8.84 -0.98
CA MET A 37 -3.45 -9.89 -0.94
C MET A 37 -4.21 -9.98 -2.27
N TYR A 38 -4.60 -8.83 -2.84
CA TYR A 38 -5.28 -8.78 -4.12
C TYR A 38 -4.41 -9.35 -5.25
N ALA A 39 -3.13 -8.96 -5.31
CA ALA A 39 -2.20 -9.48 -6.32
C ALA A 39 -2.07 -11.01 -6.23
N ASN A 40 -1.92 -11.56 -5.03
CA ASN A 40 -1.86 -13.01 -4.82
C ASN A 40 -3.15 -13.70 -5.30
N LEU A 41 -4.32 -13.18 -4.91
CA LEU A 41 -5.61 -13.74 -5.30
C LEU A 41 -5.82 -13.67 -6.82
N ALA A 42 -5.43 -12.55 -7.45
CA ALA A 42 -5.51 -12.39 -8.90
C ALA A 42 -4.64 -13.43 -9.62
N MET A 43 -3.40 -13.66 -9.13
CA MET A 43 -2.53 -14.69 -9.69
C MET A 43 -3.12 -16.10 -9.54
N GLU A 44 -3.68 -16.44 -8.38
CA GLU A 44 -4.34 -17.73 -8.17
C GLU A 44 -5.54 -17.92 -9.10
N LEU A 45 -6.35 -16.87 -9.29
CA LEU A 45 -7.48 -16.88 -10.20
C LEU A 45 -7.05 -17.09 -11.66
N ASP A 46 -6.00 -16.40 -12.10
CA ASP A 46 -5.47 -16.52 -13.46
C ASP A 46 -4.94 -17.93 -13.71
N VAL A 47 -4.22 -18.52 -12.74
CA VAL A 47 -3.78 -19.92 -12.82
C VAL A 47 -4.96 -20.88 -12.88
N ALA A 48 -5.98 -20.68 -12.04
CA ALA A 48 -7.16 -21.53 -12.03
C ALA A 48 -7.90 -21.49 -13.38
N LYS A 49 -8.10 -20.29 -13.96
CA LYS A 49 -8.69 -20.11 -15.29
C LYS A 49 -7.89 -20.82 -16.37
N TYR A 50 -6.57 -20.63 -16.38
CA TYR A 50 -5.69 -21.29 -17.35
C TYR A 50 -5.79 -22.82 -17.29
N ILE A 51 -5.85 -23.40 -16.09
CA ILE A 51 -6.00 -24.85 -15.91
C ILE A 51 -7.37 -25.32 -16.44
N ILE A 52 -8.44 -24.57 -16.18
CA ILE A 52 -9.78 -24.90 -16.67
C ILE A 52 -9.82 -24.85 -18.20
N GLU A 53 -9.29 -23.77 -18.80
CA GLU A 53 -9.22 -23.61 -20.25
C GLU A 53 -8.40 -24.70 -20.95
N LYS A 54 -7.36 -25.25 -20.28
CA LYS A 54 -6.56 -26.35 -20.83
C LYS A 54 -7.16 -27.75 -20.64
N LYS A 55 -8.13 -27.89 -19.73
CA LYS A 55 -8.78 -29.18 -19.45
C LYS A 55 -10.06 -29.39 -20.25
N LEU A 56 -10.66 -28.32 -20.75
CA LEU A 56 -11.76 -28.31 -21.71
C LEU A 56 -11.22 -28.30 -23.15
#